data_AF-G5Q633-F1
#
_entry.id   AF-G5Q633-F1
#
_cell.length_a   1.000
_cell.length_b   1.000
_cell.length_c   1.000
_cell.angle_alpha   90.00
_cell.angle_beta   90.00
_cell.angle_gamma   90.00
#
_symmetry.space_group_name_H-M   'P 1'
#
loop_
_entity.id
_entity.type
_entity.pdbx_description
1 polymer ?
#
loop_
_entity_poly.entity_id
_entity_poly.type
_entity_poly.pdbx_seq_one_letter_code
_entity_poly.pdbx_strand_id
1 'polypeptide(L)'
;MTEGDKQFHVGDKVTVNWAIGDKEGDLDTDNAATKLTVQWMRYSDQNGSNPEEIGTKGSDTYEIQAGDADHYIGIKITPTTTTGDPAVATELLLKDLSTDAGGGADGDDIPEGPVVDENVHVVIYESGSTTNLLGTSTPLKTNTTYKVLLWKDKEGGTAGKYDTGEEVTSQYDYRWKFVGTSAIAGTGTGGIVNESWNDKDLVIPVTNAEAKTAFEGADGGVTVGTDGVQGFGLSIDYRRK
;
A
#
# COMPACT_ATOMS: atom_id res chain seq x y z
N MET A 1 -9.00 4.30 11.88
CA MET A 1 -8.70 3.93 10.50
C MET A 1 -7.20 4.00 10.34
N THR A 2 -6.58 2.92 9.90
CA THR A 2 -5.17 2.91 9.51
C THR A 2 -5.01 3.63 8.17
N GLU A 3 -3.78 3.98 7.77
CA GLU A 3 -3.54 4.49 6.41
C GLU A 3 -3.97 3.46 5.36
N GLY A 4 -3.70 2.17 5.59
CA GLY A 4 -4.13 1.09 4.69
C GLY A 4 -5.66 1.03 4.50
N ASP A 5 -6.46 1.36 5.50
CA ASP A 5 -7.93 1.37 5.39
C ASP A 5 -8.45 2.45 4.41
N LYS A 6 -7.63 3.47 4.09
CA LYS A 6 -8.00 4.59 3.21
C LYS A 6 -7.52 4.41 1.76
N GLN A 7 -6.65 3.43 1.52
CA GLN A 7 -6.17 3.09 0.18
C GLN A 7 -7.28 2.40 -0.62
N PHE A 8 -7.10 2.22 -1.93
CA PHE A 8 -8.05 1.46 -2.74
C PHE A 8 -8.09 -0.02 -2.34
N HIS A 9 -9.30 -0.54 -2.14
CA HIS A 9 -9.59 -1.92 -1.83
C HIS A 9 -10.44 -2.59 -2.91
N VAL A 10 -10.35 -3.91 -2.99
CA VAL A 10 -11.25 -4.69 -3.82
C VAL A 10 -12.71 -4.46 -3.37
N GLY A 11 -13.58 -4.17 -4.32
CA GLY A 11 -14.99 -3.81 -4.09
C GLY A 11 -15.24 -2.31 -3.94
N ASP A 12 -14.20 -1.48 -3.85
CA ASP A 12 -14.38 -0.03 -3.87
C ASP A 12 -14.96 0.43 -5.21
N LYS A 13 -15.88 1.39 -5.14
CA LYS A 13 -16.46 2.01 -6.34
C LYS A 13 -15.83 3.37 -6.57
N VAL A 14 -15.05 3.47 -7.64
CA VAL A 14 -14.42 4.71 -8.10
C VAL A 14 -15.32 5.37 -9.15
N THR A 15 -15.57 6.68 -9.01
CA THR A 15 -16.31 7.48 -9.98
C THR A 15 -15.45 8.66 -10.41
N VAL A 16 -15.20 8.78 -11.71
CA VAL A 16 -14.43 9.89 -12.28
C VAL A 16 -15.37 10.97 -12.80
N ASN A 17 -15.03 12.22 -12.52
CA ASN A 17 -15.73 13.39 -13.05
C ASN A 17 -14.72 14.29 -13.75
N TRP A 18 -15.14 14.96 -14.80
CA TRP A 18 -14.30 15.91 -15.53
C TRP A 18 -15.12 17.10 -15.97
N ALA A 19 -14.41 18.19 -16.22
CA ALA A 19 -14.90 19.37 -16.90
C ALA A 19 -13.96 19.66 -18.06
N ILE A 20 -14.51 19.95 -19.23
CA ILE A 20 -13.74 20.42 -20.37
C ILE A 20 -14.08 21.88 -20.64
N GLY A 21 -13.12 22.63 -21.14
CA GLY A 21 -13.31 24.01 -21.57
C GLY A 21 -12.18 24.44 -22.47
N ASP A 22 -12.53 25.17 -23.53
CA ASP A 22 -11.59 25.85 -24.41
C ASP A 22 -11.86 27.36 -24.41
N LYS A 23 -11.12 28.10 -25.26
CA LYS A 23 -11.20 29.56 -25.32
C LYS A 23 -12.50 30.01 -25.98
N GLU A 24 -13.00 29.21 -26.91
CA GLU A 24 -14.18 29.44 -27.71
C GLU A 24 -15.47 29.17 -26.92
N GLY A 25 -15.37 28.39 -25.84
CA GLY A 25 -16.48 28.04 -24.96
C GLY A 25 -17.26 26.81 -25.44
N ASP A 26 -16.64 25.95 -26.24
CA ASP A 26 -17.26 24.73 -26.73
C ASP A 26 -17.45 23.73 -25.58
N LEU A 27 -18.60 23.06 -25.62
CA LEU A 27 -19.04 22.18 -24.55
C LEU A 27 -19.11 20.73 -25.01
N ASP A 28 -18.92 19.83 -24.06
CA ASP A 28 -19.42 18.46 -24.13
C ASP A 28 -20.69 18.38 -23.30
N THR A 29 -21.84 18.48 -23.99
CA THR A 29 -23.14 18.52 -23.31
C THR A 29 -23.34 17.23 -22.53
N ASP A 30 -23.59 17.35 -21.23
CA ASP A 30 -23.74 16.23 -20.29
C ASP A 30 -22.55 15.25 -20.27
N ASN A 31 -21.35 15.71 -20.66
CA ASN A 31 -20.15 14.89 -20.79
C ASN A 31 -20.33 13.68 -21.74
N ALA A 32 -21.30 13.72 -22.65
CA ALA A 32 -21.72 12.57 -23.43
C ALA A 32 -20.63 12.07 -24.39
N ALA A 33 -19.90 12.97 -25.06
CA ALA A 33 -18.90 12.60 -26.05
C ALA A 33 -17.61 12.12 -25.39
N THR A 34 -17.12 12.84 -24.37
CA THR A 34 -15.90 12.48 -23.62
C THR A 34 -16.11 11.20 -22.83
N LYS A 35 -17.32 10.97 -22.26
CA LYS A 35 -17.60 9.75 -21.49
C LYS A 35 -17.32 8.50 -22.31
N LEU A 36 -17.68 8.49 -23.59
CA LEU A 36 -17.47 7.35 -24.51
C LEU A 36 -15.99 7.01 -24.75
N THR A 37 -15.07 7.93 -24.43
CA THR A 37 -13.64 7.72 -24.61
C THR A 37 -12.95 7.16 -23.38
N VAL A 38 -13.60 7.25 -22.20
CA VAL A 38 -13.07 6.72 -20.94
C VAL A 38 -12.84 5.22 -21.05
N GLN A 39 -11.60 4.82 -20.79
CA GLN A 39 -11.18 3.43 -20.65
C GLN A 39 -10.44 3.31 -19.33
N TRP A 40 -10.94 2.44 -18.44
CA TRP A 40 -10.23 2.12 -17.20
C TRP A 40 -9.00 1.30 -17.49
N MET A 41 -7.95 1.57 -16.73
CA MET A 41 -6.62 1.00 -16.91
C MET A 41 -6.11 0.48 -15.57
N ARG A 42 -5.30 -0.57 -15.63
CA ARG A 42 -4.41 -0.92 -14.54
C ARG A 42 -2.97 -1.03 -15.01
N TYR A 43 -2.04 -0.83 -14.09
CA TYR A 43 -0.60 -0.83 -14.35
C TYR A 43 0.14 -1.60 -13.27
N SER A 44 1.27 -2.19 -13.63
CA SER A 44 2.10 -2.95 -12.68
C SER A 44 2.96 -2.06 -11.79
N ASP A 45 3.12 -0.78 -12.14
CA ASP A 45 3.83 0.21 -11.34
C ASP A 45 3.20 1.61 -11.51
N GLN A 46 3.57 2.53 -10.62
CA GLN A 46 3.08 3.90 -10.62
C GLN A 46 3.47 4.70 -11.88
N ASN A 47 4.52 4.25 -12.60
CA ASN A 47 4.99 4.90 -13.83
C ASN A 47 4.18 4.47 -15.06
N GLY A 48 3.22 3.54 -14.91
CA GLY A 48 2.34 3.08 -15.97
C GLY A 48 2.91 1.93 -16.80
N SER A 49 3.81 1.12 -16.24
CA SER A 49 4.31 -0.09 -16.91
C SER A 49 3.22 -1.15 -17.05
N ASN A 50 3.36 -1.98 -18.10
CA ASN A 50 2.45 -3.09 -18.42
C ASN A 50 0.96 -2.68 -18.39
N PRO A 51 0.55 -1.72 -19.25
CA PRO A 51 -0.82 -1.21 -19.25
C PRO A 51 -1.82 -2.29 -19.68
N GLU A 52 -2.89 -2.43 -18.92
CA GLU A 52 -3.99 -3.35 -19.22
C GLU A 52 -5.33 -2.61 -19.18
N GLU A 53 -6.16 -2.82 -20.21
CA GLU A 53 -7.51 -2.28 -20.26
C GLU A 53 -8.44 -3.13 -19.37
N ILE A 54 -9.13 -2.47 -18.45
CA ILE A 54 -10.08 -3.09 -17.51
C ILE A 54 -11.44 -2.39 -17.56
N GLY A 55 -12.46 -2.98 -16.96
CA GLY A 55 -13.81 -2.41 -16.94
C GLY A 55 -14.44 -2.27 -18.33
N THR A 56 -15.49 -1.44 -18.42
CA THR A 56 -16.22 -1.19 -19.68
C THR A 56 -15.86 0.17 -20.23
N LYS A 57 -15.41 0.23 -21.49
CA LYS A 57 -15.20 1.49 -22.21
C LYS A 57 -16.48 2.31 -22.25
N GLY A 58 -16.38 3.61 -21.97
CA GLY A 58 -17.55 4.49 -21.89
C GLY A 58 -18.16 4.60 -20.50
N SER A 59 -17.60 3.91 -19.51
CA SER A 59 -18.05 3.98 -18.12
C SER A 59 -17.23 5.00 -17.32
N ASP A 60 -17.91 5.92 -16.65
CA ASP A 60 -17.34 6.85 -15.67
C ASP A 60 -17.25 6.26 -14.26
N THR A 61 -17.72 5.03 -14.07
CA THR A 61 -17.60 4.30 -12.81
C THR A 61 -16.89 2.97 -13.01
N TYR A 62 -16.12 2.55 -12.02
CA TYR A 62 -15.51 1.23 -11.95
C TYR A 62 -15.56 0.71 -10.52
N GLU A 63 -15.84 -0.58 -10.39
CA GLU A 63 -15.73 -1.30 -9.13
C GLU A 63 -14.43 -2.08 -9.17
N ILE A 64 -13.54 -1.87 -8.21
CA ILE A 64 -12.23 -2.50 -8.15
C ILE A 64 -12.39 -4.01 -8.00
N GLN A 65 -11.76 -4.77 -8.88
CA GLN A 65 -11.91 -6.22 -8.94
C GLN A 65 -10.75 -6.92 -8.21
N ALA A 66 -10.96 -8.18 -7.83
CA ALA A 66 -9.93 -8.97 -7.16
C ALA A 66 -8.62 -9.06 -7.96
N GLY A 67 -8.70 -9.07 -9.29
CA GLY A 67 -7.52 -9.10 -10.16
C GLY A 67 -6.73 -7.79 -10.18
N ASP A 68 -7.26 -6.70 -9.63
CA ASP A 68 -6.59 -5.39 -9.60
C ASP A 68 -5.73 -5.21 -8.36
N ALA A 69 -5.83 -6.10 -7.38
CA ALA A 69 -4.92 -6.17 -6.25
C ALA A 69 -3.46 -6.12 -6.74
N ASP A 70 -2.60 -5.40 -6.02
CA ASP A 70 -1.20 -5.10 -6.39
C ASP A 70 -1.00 -4.25 -7.66
N HIS A 71 -2.06 -3.72 -8.28
CA HIS A 71 -1.95 -2.85 -9.45
C HIS A 71 -2.38 -1.41 -9.14
N TYR A 72 -1.88 -0.48 -9.93
CA TYR A 72 -2.28 0.93 -9.87
C TYR A 72 -3.47 1.16 -10.79
N ILE A 73 -4.52 1.83 -10.30
CA ILE A 73 -5.72 2.13 -11.07
C ILE A 73 -5.58 3.47 -11.76
N GLY A 74 -5.91 3.52 -13.05
CA GLY A 74 -5.89 4.72 -13.86
C GLY A 74 -6.99 4.77 -14.89
N ILE A 75 -6.99 5.84 -15.69
CA ILE A 75 -7.86 5.99 -16.86
C ILE A 75 -7.10 6.52 -18.06
N LYS A 76 -7.56 6.11 -19.24
CA LYS A 76 -7.29 6.73 -20.53
C LYS A 76 -8.54 7.47 -20.97
N ILE A 77 -8.41 8.77 -21.27
CA ILE A 77 -9.55 9.63 -21.61
C ILE A 77 -9.17 10.60 -22.71
N THR A 78 -10.02 10.77 -23.71
CA THR A 78 -9.85 11.74 -24.80
C THR A 78 -10.95 12.79 -24.68
N PRO A 79 -10.64 14.01 -24.19
CA PRO A 79 -11.60 15.11 -24.15
C PRO A 79 -12.16 15.37 -25.55
N THR A 80 -13.49 15.40 -25.65
CA THR A 80 -14.19 15.57 -26.94
C THR A 80 -15.34 16.56 -26.77
N THR A 81 -15.28 17.69 -27.47
CA THR A 81 -16.37 18.69 -27.51
C THR A 81 -17.40 18.33 -28.58
N THR A 82 -18.60 18.90 -28.49
CA THR A 82 -19.67 18.70 -29.48
C THR A 82 -19.64 19.70 -30.64
N THR A 83 -19.03 20.87 -30.43
CA THR A 83 -19.07 22.01 -31.37
C THR A 83 -17.72 22.56 -31.78
N GLY A 84 -16.63 22.19 -31.09
CA GLY A 84 -15.30 22.75 -31.34
C GLY A 84 -14.62 22.22 -32.59
N ASP A 85 -13.68 23.00 -33.12
CA ASP A 85 -12.81 22.61 -34.23
C ASP A 85 -11.35 22.94 -33.86
N PRO A 86 -10.51 21.93 -33.54
CA PRO A 86 -10.81 20.50 -33.54
C PRO A 86 -11.69 20.07 -32.34
N ALA A 87 -12.64 19.17 -32.59
CA ALA A 87 -13.54 18.64 -31.56
C ALA A 87 -12.87 17.65 -30.60
N VAL A 88 -11.72 17.08 -30.99
CA VAL A 88 -11.04 16.00 -30.27
C VAL A 88 -9.68 16.50 -29.80
N ALA A 89 -9.43 16.44 -28.50
CA ALA A 89 -8.16 16.81 -27.89
C ALA A 89 -7.17 15.63 -27.88
N THR A 90 -5.97 15.90 -27.39
CA THR A 90 -4.98 14.86 -27.11
C THR A 90 -5.50 13.92 -26.02
N GLU A 91 -5.25 12.62 -26.18
CA GLU A 91 -5.52 11.62 -25.15
C GLU A 91 -4.70 11.90 -23.89
N LEU A 92 -5.37 11.83 -22.74
CA LEU A 92 -4.79 11.93 -21.41
C LEU A 92 -4.67 10.55 -20.80
N LEU A 93 -3.51 10.28 -20.21
CA LEU A 93 -3.22 9.06 -19.47
C LEU A 93 -3.01 9.39 -18.00
N LEU A 94 -4.00 9.10 -17.18
CA LEU A 94 -3.95 9.26 -15.74
C LEU A 94 -3.61 7.89 -15.15
N LYS A 95 -2.36 7.71 -14.75
CA LYS A 95 -1.78 6.38 -14.48
C LYS A 95 -2.10 5.85 -13.08
N ASP A 96 -2.27 6.75 -12.13
CA ASP A 96 -2.56 6.43 -10.74
C ASP A 96 -3.51 7.46 -10.13
N LEU A 97 -4.79 7.09 -10.03
CA LEU A 97 -5.85 7.96 -9.52
C LEU A 97 -5.69 8.29 -8.03
N SER A 98 -4.80 7.61 -7.29
CA SER A 98 -4.49 7.96 -5.90
C SER A 98 -3.51 9.13 -5.78
N THR A 99 -3.06 9.69 -6.91
CA THR A 99 -2.13 10.83 -6.97
C THR A 99 -2.76 12.06 -7.62
N ASP A 100 -2.27 13.24 -7.28
CA ASP A 100 -2.66 14.51 -7.93
C ASP A 100 -2.43 14.45 -9.44
N ALA A 101 -1.34 13.82 -9.88
CA ALA A 101 -1.00 13.68 -11.30
C ALA A 101 -1.97 12.76 -12.05
N GLY A 102 -2.61 11.81 -11.36
CA GLY A 102 -3.70 11.00 -11.89
C GLY A 102 -5.08 11.61 -11.69
N GLY A 103 -5.19 12.83 -11.20
CA GLY A 103 -6.46 13.53 -11.03
C GLY A 103 -7.18 13.23 -9.71
N GLY A 104 -6.51 12.55 -8.77
CA GLY A 104 -6.89 12.58 -7.35
C GLY A 104 -6.80 14.01 -6.82
N ALA A 105 -7.53 14.31 -5.75
CA ALA A 105 -7.47 15.64 -5.13
C ALA A 105 -6.57 15.58 -3.91
N ASP A 106 -5.68 16.55 -3.71
CA ASP A 106 -4.72 16.61 -2.58
C ASP A 106 -5.39 16.55 -1.18
N GLY A 107 -6.73 16.66 -1.11
CA GLY A 107 -7.53 16.59 0.12
C GLY A 107 -8.53 15.43 0.18
N ASP A 108 -8.44 14.44 -0.72
CA ASP A 108 -9.29 13.24 -0.66
C ASP A 108 -8.79 12.20 0.37
N ASP A 109 -7.64 12.46 1.01
CA ASP A 109 -7.08 11.65 2.10
C ASP A 109 -6.75 10.19 1.68
N ILE A 110 -6.74 9.90 0.38
CA ILE A 110 -6.43 8.59 -0.18
C ILE A 110 -4.90 8.46 -0.24
N PRO A 111 -4.29 7.47 0.43
CA PRO A 111 -2.86 7.22 0.31
C PRO A 111 -2.49 6.78 -1.10
N GLU A 112 -1.37 7.32 -1.60
CA GLU A 112 -0.79 6.89 -2.86
C GLU A 112 -0.39 5.41 -2.82
N GLY A 113 -0.75 4.65 -3.86
CA GLY A 113 -0.30 3.28 -4.01
C GLY A 113 -1.22 2.39 -4.83
N PRO A 114 -0.81 1.11 -5.03
CA PRO A 114 -1.62 0.14 -5.74
C PRO A 114 -2.85 -0.26 -4.92
N VAL A 115 -3.79 -0.98 -5.51
CA VAL A 115 -4.90 -1.58 -4.78
C VAL A 115 -4.34 -2.55 -3.72
N VAL A 116 -4.85 -2.46 -2.50
CA VAL A 116 -4.49 -3.34 -1.40
C VAL A 116 -4.83 -4.78 -1.77
N ASP A 117 -3.83 -5.66 -1.62
CA ASP A 117 -4.06 -7.09 -1.71
C ASP A 117 -4.30 -7.70 -0.32
N GLU A 118 -5.58 -7.91 -0.02
CA GLU A 118 -6.06 -8.55 1.22
C GLU A 118 -5.64 -10.01 1.36
N ASN A 119 -5.11 -10.63 0.31
CA ASN A 119 -4.59 -12.01 0.34
C ASN A 119 -3.12 -12.07 0.77
N VAL A 120 -2.48 -10.91 1.04
CA VAL A 120 -1.13 -10.88 1.59
C VAL A 120 -1.17 -11.22 3.07
N HIS A 121 -0.50 -12.29 3.44
CA HIS A 121 -0.33 -12.70 4.81
C HIS A 121 1.06 -12.31 5.32
N VAL A 122 1.10 -11.77 6.54
CA VAL A 122 2.35 -11.40 7.22
C VAL A 122 2.67 -12.42 8.31
N VAL A 123 3.91 -12.89 8.31
CA VAL A 123 4.49 -13.73 9.36
C VAL A 123 5.74 -13.06 9.88
N ILE A 124 5.83 -12.90 11.19
CA ILE A 124 7.05 -12.45 11.87
C ILE A 124 7.56 -13.61 12.71
N TYR A 125 8.84 -13.96 12.58
CA TYR A 125 9.39 -15.12 13.28
C TYR A 125 10.84 -14.92 13.70
N GLU A 126 11.24 -15.58 14.78
CA GLU A 126 12.64 -15.69 15.19
C GLU A 126 13.41 -16.56 14.19
N SER A 127 14.62 -16.14 13.83
CA SER A 127 15.48 -16.92 12.93
C SER A 127 15.71 -18.33 13.46
N GLY A 128 15.35 -19.34 12.66
CA GLY A 128 15.40 -20.76 13.06
C GLY A 128 14.12 -21.29 13.71
N SER A 129 13.07 -20.46 13.84
CA SER A 129 11.72 -20.84 14.28
C SER A 129 10.73 -20.77 13.12
N THR A 130 9.62 -21.49 13.25
CA THR A 130 8.44 -21.40 12.36
C THR A 130 7.22 -20.80 13.08
N THR A 131 7.41 -20.33 14.32
CA THR A 131 6.33 -19.76 15.12
C THR A 131 6.08 -18.32 14.70
N ASN A 132 4.86 -18.01 14.25
CA ASN A 132 4.45 -16.64 13.99
C ASN A 132 4.29 -15.88 15.32
N LEU A 133 4.97 -14.76 15.43
CA LEU A 133 4.98 -13.87 16.60
C LEU A 133 3.99 -12.71 16.45
N LEU A 134 3.43 -12.50 15.27
CA LEU A 134 2.48 -11.42 15.01
C LEU A 134 1.26 -11.54 15.94
N GLY A 135 0.94 -10.44 16.65
CA GLY A 135 -0.16 -10.40 17.61
C GLY A 135 0.05 -11.23 18.89
N THR A 136 1.23 -11.85 19.08
CA THR A 136 1.54 -12.61 20.29
C THR A 136 2.17 -11.72 21.37
N SER A 137 2.08 -12.16 22.62
CA SER A 137 2.78 -11.54 23.76
C SER A 137 4.12 -12.24 24.08
N THR A 138 4.71 -12.91 23.09
CA THR A 138 5.97 -13.65 23.27
C THR A 138 7.10 -12.65 23.55
N PRO A 139 7.81 -12.76 24.69
CA PRO A 139 8.89 -11.83 24.99
C PRO A 139 9.99 -11.89 23.94
N LEU A 140 10.43 -10.72 23.49
CA LEU A 140 11.55 -10.64 22.56
C LEU A 140 12.87 -10.93 23.29
N LYS A 141 13.72 -11.73 22.65
CA LYS A 141 15.07 -12.07 23.11
C LYS A 141 16.09 -11.05 22.62
N THR A 142 17.05 -10.72 23.47
CA THR A 142 18.28 -9.99 23.08
C THR A 142 19.20 -10.88 22.25
N ASN A 143 20.12 -10.28 21.50
CA ASN A 143 21.07 -10.97 20.62
C ASN A 143 20.37 -11.96 19.67
N THR A 144 19.25 -11.55 19.10
CA THR A 144 18.36 -12.42 18.33
C THR A 144 17.89 -11.71 17.06
N THR A 145 17.80 -12.45 15.97
CA THR A 145 17.33 -11.95 14.68
C THR A 145 15.88 -12.36 14.45
N TYR A 146 15.04 -11.41 14.04
CA TYR A 146 13.66 -11.61 13.63
C TYR A 146 13.52 -11.32 12.15
N LYS A 147 12.65 -12.08 11.49
CA LYS A 147 12.45 -12.05 10.04
C LYS A 147 10.98 -11.83 9.73
N VAL A 148 10.75 -11.24 8.56
CA VAL A 148 9.43 -11.09 7.95
C VAL A 148 9.32 -12.07 6.80
N LEU A 149 8.15 -12.69 6.69
CA LEU A 149 7.70 -13.39 5.49
C LEU A 149 6.35 -12.79 5.10
N LEU A 150 6.27 -12.20 3.91
CA LEU A 150 5.00 -11.91 3.25
C LEU A 150 4.75 -13.02 2.22
N TRP A 151 3.54 -13.56 2.19
CA TRP A 151 3.16 -14.64 1.30
C TRP A 151 1.69 -14.55 0.89
N LYS A 152 1.31 -15.19 -0.20
CA LYS A 152 -0.07 -15.26 -0.70
C LYS A 152 -0.45 -16.70 -0.99
N ASP A 153 -1.69 -17.08 -0.68
CA ASP A 153 -2.23 -18.38 -1.07
C ASP A 153 -2.10 -18.57 -2.59
N LYS A 154 -1.49 -19.68 -3.04
CA LYS A 154 -1.52 -20.06 -4.45
C LYS A 154 -2.77 -20.89 -4.77
N GLU A 155 -3.18 -20.84 -6.03
CA GLU A 155 -4.23 -21.73 -6.52
C GLU A 155 -3.82 -23.21 -6.32
N GLY A 156 -4.66 -23.97 -5.60
CA GLY A 156 -4.38 -25.37 -5.23
C GLY A 156 -3.44 -25.57 -4.04
N GLY A 157 -3.02 -24.50 -3.36
CA GLY A 157 -2.30 -24.55 -2.08
C GLY A 157 -3.20 -24.76 -0.86
N THR A 158 -2.62 -24.68 0.33
CA THR A 158 -3.33 -24.80 1.61
C THR A 158 -3.82 -23.43 2.07
N ALA A 159 -5.10 -23.13 1.85
CA ALA A 159 -5.69 -21.84 2.22
C ALA A 159 -5.35 -21.39 3.65
N GLY A 160 -4.83 -20.17 3.78
CA GLY A 160 -4.44 -19.56 5.05
C GLY A 160 -3.19 -20.19 5.70
N LYS A 161 -2.41 -20.98 4.95
CA LYS A 161 -1.12 -21.50 5.39
C LYS A 161 -0.05 -21.36 4.31
N TYR A 162 1.10 -20.86 4.73
CA TYR A 162 2.27 -20.78 3.88
C TYR A 162 2.73 -22.16 3.37
N ASP A 163 2.71 -22.33 2.06
CA ASP A 163 3.36 -23.40 1.31
C ASP A 163 4.63 -22.87 0.62
N THR A 164 5.64 -23.74 0.46
CA THR A 164 6.88 -23.37 -0.24
C THR A 164 6.58 -22.83 -1.64
N GLY A 165 7.14 -21.66 -1.95
CA GLY A 165 6.98 -20.97 -3.24
C GLY A 165 5.93 -19.87 -3.25
N GLU A 166 5.23 -19.63 -2.14
CA GLU A 166 4.24 -18.56 -1.99
C GLU A 166 4.82 -17.23 -1.49
N GLU A 167 6.13 -17.19 -1.24
CA GLU A 167 6.81 -16.02 -0.71
C GLU A 167 6.78 -14.86 -1.72
N VAL A 168 6.30 -13.71 -1.24
CA VAL A 168 6.28 -12.44 -1.97
C VAL A 168 7.05 -11.34 -1.24
N THR A 169 7.75 -11.62 -0.13
CA THR A 169 8.48 -10.59 0.67
C THR A 169 9.30 -9.61 -0.17
N SER A 170 10.02 -10.08 -1.19
CA SER A 170 10.88 -9.25 -2.03
C SER A 170 10.12 -8.20 -2.87
N GLN A 171 8.83 -8.40 -3.05
CA GLN A 171 7.91 -7.58 -3.83
C GLN A 171 7.37 -6.37 -3.02
N TYR A 172 7.61 -6.33 -1.72
CA TYR A 172 7.12 -5.28 -0.83
C TYR A 172 8.28 -4.53 -0.17
N ASP A 173 8.06 -3.25 0.07
CA ASP A 173 8.79 -2.49 1.08
C ASP A 173 8.10 -2.69 2.43
N TYR A 174 8.84 -2.75 3.53
CA TYR A 174 8.29 -2.81 4.87
C TYR A 174 9.14 -2.10 5.92
N ARG A 175 8.46 -1.64 6.97
CA ARG A 175 9.06 -0.99 8.14
C ARG A 175 8.66 -1.74 9.40
N TRP A 176 9.62 -1.96 10.28
CA TRP A 176 9.35 -2.58 11.57
C TRP A 176 8.59 -1.64 12.51
N LYS A 177 7.72 -2.23 13.32
CA LYS A 177 6.95 -1.52 14.34
C LYS A 177 6.93 -2.33 15.63
N PHE A 178 7.31 -1.68 16.73
CA PHE A 178 7.07 -2.23 18.05
C PHE A 178 5.64 -1.88 18.49
N VAL A 179 4.92 -2.85 19.03
CA VAL A 179 3.55 -2.66 19.52
C VAL A 179 3.46 -2.91 21.02
N GLY A 180 2.55 -2.21 21.68
CA GLY A 180 2.36 -2.30 23.13
C GLY A 180 3.30 -1.39 23.92
N THR A 181 3.62 -1.80 25.15
CA THR A 181 4.37 -1.04 26.15
C THR A 181 5.47 -1.92 26.74
N SER A 182 6.55 -1.33 27.24
CA SER A 182 7.60 -2.13 27.89
C SER A 182 7.08 -2.86 29.14
N ALA A 183 7.54 -4.08 29.39
CA ALA A 183 6.85 -5.01 30.29
C ALA A 183 7.02 -4.73 31.80
N ILE A 184 8.13 -4.11 32.24
CA ILE A 184 8.46 -4.03 33.68
C ILE A 184 8.26 -2.60 34.21
N ALA A 185 9.01 -1.63 33.69
CA ALA A 185 8.91 -0.23 34.05
C ALA A 185 7.75 0.49 33.33
N GLY A 186 7.23 -0.05 32.23
CA GLY A 186 6.13 0.56 31.45
C GLY A 186 6.50 1.92 30.84
N THR A 187 7.80 2.22 30.71
CA THR A 187 8.29 3.51 30.23
C THR A 187 8.54 3.55 28.74
N GLY A 188 8.59 2.39 28.07
CA GLY A 188 8.71 2.30 26.62
C GLY A 188 7.36 2.29 25.93
N THR A 189 7.25 3.04 24.83
CA THR A 189 6.04 3.16 24.02
C THR A 189 6.30 2.59 22.62
N GLY A 190 5.42 1.72 22.13
CA GLY A 190 5.48 1.19 20.78
C GLY A 190 5.38 2.28 19.72
N GLY A 191 5.95 2.02 18.54
CA GLY A 191 6.03 2.96 17.43
C GLY A 191 6.87 2.42 16.29
N ILE A 192 7.06 3.25 15.27
CA ILE A 192 7.87 2.90 14.09
C ILE A 192 9.34 2.78 14.48
N VAL A 193 10.01 1.75 13.99
CA VAL A 193 11.45 1.57 14.18
C VAL A 193 12.20 2.48 13.23
N ASN A 194 13.37 2.95 13.66
CA ASN A 194 14.32 3.71 12.84
C ASN A 194 14.41 3.18 11.40
N GLU A 195 14.31 4.08 10.42
CA GLU A 195 14.26 3.77 8.98
C GLU A 195 15.48 3.00 8.46
N SER A 196 16.62 3.05 9.16
CA SER A 196 17.77 2.23 8.81
C SER A 196 17.48 0.73 8.87
N TRP A 197 16.38 0.31 9.53
CA TRP A 197 15.90 -1.06 9.59
C TRP A 197 14.84 -1.44 8.56
N ASN A 198 14.49 -0.54 7.64
CA ASN A 198 13.57 -0.88 6.57
C ASN A 198 14.14 -2.01 5.70
N ASP A 199 13.25 -2.89 5.24
CA ASP A 199 13.54 -3.93 4.25
C ASP A 199 14.65 -4.93 4.62
N LYS A 200 14.91 -5.13 5.91
CA LYS A 200 15.91 -6.08 6.40
C LYS A 200 15.52 -6.75 7.72
N ASP A 201 16.17 -7.88 7.99
CA ASP A 201 16.04 -8.62 9.25
C ASP A 201 16.29 -7.70 10.46
N LEU A 202 15.40 -7.76 11.46
CA LEU A 202 15.53 -7.00 12.71
C LEU A 202 16.46 -7.74 13.66
N VAL A 203 17.61 -7.16 13.98
CA VAL A 203 18.57 -7.74 14.93
C VAL A 203 18.46 -7.00 16.25
N ILE A 204 17.92 -7.67 17.26
CA ILE A 204 17.89 -7.13 18.62
C ILE A 204 19.30 -7.25 19.21
N PRO A 205 19.93 -6.13 19.62
CA PRO A 205 21.28 -6.14 20.20
C PRO A 205 21.36 -6.90 21.53
N VAL A 206 22.59 -7.03 22.05
CA VAL A 206 22.85 -7.70 23.33
C VAL A 206 22.32 -6.84 24.49
N THR A 207 22.42 -5.52 24.39
CA THR A 207 22.08 -4.60 25.48
C THR A 207 20.90 -3.67 25.14
N ASN A 208 20.16 -3.28 26.18
CA ASN A 208 19.05 -2.32 26.05
C ASN A 208 19.52 -0.93 25.59
N ALA A 209 20.75 -0.54 25.95
CA ALA A 209 21.35 0.73 25.53
C ALA A 209 21.63 0.76 24.01
N GLU A 210 22.14 -0.35 23.47
CA GLU A 210 22.30 -0.52 22.03
C GLU A 210 20.95 -0.56 21.31
N ALA A 211 19.96 -1.28 21.87
CA ALA A 211 18.61 -1.32 21.30
C ALA A 211 17.97 0.07 21.22
N LYS A 212 18.12 0.87 22.27
CA LYS A 212 17.65 2.27 22.28
C LYS A 212 18.29 3.08 21.15
N THR A 213 19.61 2.99 21.02
CA THR A 213 20.35 3.71 19.96
C THR A 213 19.96 3.22 18.56
N ALA A 214 19.69 1.91 18.41
CA ALA A 214 19.42 1.31 17.11
C ALA A 214 17.99 1.55 16.60
N PHE A 215 17.00 1.64 17.49
CA PHE A 215 15.59 1.58 17.09
C PHE A 215 14.84 2.91 17.20
N GLU A 216 15.31 3.87 18.00
CA GLU A 216 14.67 5.18 18.12
C GLU A 216 15.03 6.13 16.96
N GLY A 217 14.26 7.20 16.80
CA GLY A 217 14.59 8.32 15.90
C GLY A 217 13.72 8.44 14.64
N ALA A 218 12.75 7.55 14.43
CA ALA A 218 11.71 7.75 13.41
C ALA A 218 10.65 8.74 13.90
N ASP A 219 9.97 9.42 12.96
CA ASP A 219 8.76 10.19 13.29
C ASP A 219 7.62 9.23 13.68
N GLY A 220 6.88 9.56 14.74
CA GLY A 220 6.00 8.60 15.41
C GLY A 220 6.73 7.34 15.93
N GLY A 221 8.03 7.46 16.17
CA GLY A 221 8.92 6.33 16.43
C GLY A 221 8.74 5.68 17.80
N VAL A 222 9.24 4.45 17.91
CA VAL A 222 9.32 3.73 19.18
C VAL A 222 10.12 4.53 20.21
N THR A 223 9.70 4.48 21.46
CA THR A 223 10.53 4.89 22.61
C THR A 223 10.91 3.63 23.38
N VAL A 224 12.20 3.31 23.37
CA VAL A 224 12.79 2.23 24.14
C VAL A 224 13.05 2.74 25.56
N GLY A 225 12.23 2.27 26.50
CA GLY A 225 12.36 2.54 27.92
C GLY A 225 13.56 1.83 28.56
N THR A 226 13.65 1.89 29.89
CA THR A 226 14.75 1.25 30.64
C THR A 226 14.76 -0.28 30.52
N ASP A 227 13.61 -0.88 30.22
CA ASP A 227 13.45 -2.33 30.09
C ASP A 227 14.00 -2.89 28.79
N GLY A 228 14.34 -2.04 27.82
CA GLY A 228 14.66 -2.48 26.45
C GLY A 228 13.41 -2.79 25.65
N VAL A 229 13.51 -3.80 24.78
CA VAL A 229 12.48 -4.16 23.80
C VAL A 229 11.71 -5.45 24.12
N GLN A 230 12.12 -6.17 25.16
CA GLN A 230 11.66 -7.52 25.50
C GLN A 230 10.16 -7.59 25.82
N GLY A 231 9.54 -6.45 26.17
CA GLY A 231 8.11 -6.35 26.47
C GLY A 231 7.22 -5.97 25.28
N PHE A 232 7.80 -5.55 24.15
CA PHE A 232 7.00 -5.19 22.98
C PHE A 232 6.60 -6.42 22.17
N GLY A 233 5.48 -6.32 21.46
CA GLY A 233 5.20 -7.18 20.31
C GLY A 233 5.83 -6.61 19.03
N LEU A 234 5.86 -7.42 17.98
CA LEU A 234 6.31 -7.00 16.65
C LEU A 234 5.12 -6.89 15.68
N SER A 235 5.19 -5.89 14.81
CA SER A 235 4.35 -5.68 13.63
C SER A 235 5.21 -5.06 12.54
N ILE A 236 4.65 -4.95 11.33
CA ILE A 236 5.21 -4.13 10.25
C ILE A 236 4.13 -3.25 9.64
N ASP A 237 4.56 -2.16 9.02
CA ASP A 237 3.81 -1.53 7.93
C ASP A 237 4.45 -1.98 6.62
N TYR A 238 3.66 -2.28 5.58
CA TYR A 238 4.19 -2.73 4.29
C TYR A 238 3.44 -2.11 3.12
N ARG A 239 4.13 -1.96 1.99
CA ARG A 239 3.55 -1.50 0.71
C ARG A 239 4.20 -2.23 -0.45
N ARG A 240 3.49 -2.41 -1.56
CA ARG A 240 4.07 -3.01 -2.78
C ARG A 240 5.11 -2.05 -3.37
N LYS A 241 6.23 -2.59 -3.86
CA LYS A 241 7.24 -1.85 -4.64
C LYS A 241 6.75 -1.46 -6.02
#